data_AF-A0A833VJ52-F1
#
_entry.id   AF-A0A833VJ52-F1
#
_cell.length_a   1.000
_cell.length_b   1.000
_cell.length_c   1.000
_cell.angle_alpha   90.00
_cell.angle_beta   90.00
_cell.angle_gamma   90.00
#
_symmetry.space_group_name_H-M   'P 1'
#
loop_
_entity.id
_entity.type
_entity.pdbx_description
1 polymer ?
#
loop_
_entity_poly.entity_id
_entity_poly.type
_entity_poly.pdbx_seq_one_letter_code
_entity_poly.pdbx_strand_id
1 'polypeptide(L)'
;MTENIKIGTHDGCFHCDEALACFLLKVLPRYKDAVIVRSRDMDILNTCDIVVDVGNKYDPSKHRYDHHMSDFNESMSTVMKKPGYESTMKLSSAGLIYCHFGHEIIKLLHPEASDSDVEIIFKYIYNTLIQEIDGIDNGIPMFSEEPLYRIVTHLSSRVSFLNPAWNSKDVDPNKQFLKAVELTGKEFVQHVNYAANIWLPARSIVQEAIEKRFEVNRTRCQPSLQLMMALPWTLYLCCQSLKRHLHRFE
;
A
#
# COMPACT_ATOMS: atom_id res chain seq x y z
N MET A 1 -20.62 23.28 19.09
CA MET A 1 -20.09 23.02 17.74
C MET A 1 -19.32 21.72 17.86
N THR A 2 -19.68 20.68 17.13
CA THR A 2 -18.85 19.46 17.07
C THR A 2 -17.53 19.90 16.44
N GLU A 3 -16.43 19.82 17.19
CA GLU A 3 -15.12 20.14 16.65
C GLU A 3 -14.84 19.23 15.46
N ASN A 4 -14.43 19.80 14.34
CA ASN A 4 -14.04 19.01 13.18
C ASN A 4 -12.77 18.23 13.54
N ILE A 5 -12.82 16.91 13.35
CA ILE A 5 -11.66 16.03 13.50
C ILE A 5 -10.51 16.51 12.60
N LYS A 6 -9.27 16.43 13.08
CA LYS A 6 -8.08 16.93 12.38
C LYS A 6 -7.04 15.83 12.18
N ILE A 7 -6.51 15.75 10.96
CA ILE A 7 -5.34 14.96 10.59
C ILE A 7 -4.16 15.92 10.45
N GLY A 8 -3.17 15.82 11.33
CA GLY A 8 -1.93 16.60 11.28
C GLY A 8 -0.88 15.92 10.40
N THR A 9 -0.19 16.70 9.57
CA THR A 9 1.00 16.26 8.81
C THR A 9 1.93 17.45 8.54
N HIS A 10 3.11 17.24 7.96
CA HIS A 10 4.05 18.32 7.74
C HIS A 10 3.66 19.23 6.55
N ASP A 11 4.21 20.45 6.58
CA ASP A 11 3.99 21.51 5.58
C ASP A 11 5.12 21.61 4.55
N GLY A 12 5.92 20.56 4.41
CA GLY A 12 7.07 20.50 3.49
C GLY A 12 6.71 20.08 2.06
N CYS A 13 7.74 19.59 1.36
CA CYS A 13 7.57 18.89 0.08
C CYS A 13 6.66 17.68 0.29
N PHE A 14 5.76 17.43 -0.64
CA PHE A 14 4.84 16.30 -0.54
C PHE A 14 5.61 15.02 -0.86
N HIS A 15 5.48 14.04 0.01
CA HIS A 15 5.87 12.67 -0.20
C HIS A 15 4.63 11.83 -0.51
N CYS A 16 4.87 10.56 -0.83
CA CYS A 16 3.78 9.67 -1.21
C CYS A 16 3.07 9.10 0.03
N ASP A 17 3.81 8.92 1.10
CA ASP A 17 3.39 8.16 2.25
C ASP A 17 2.40 8.96 3.11
N GLU A 18 2.67 10.23 3.41
CA GLU A 18 1.79 11.11 4.17
C GLU A 18 0.53 11.48 3.37
N ALA A 19 0.67 11.64 2.05
CA ALA A 19 -0.46 11.81 1.15
C ALA A 19 -1.38 10.57 1.15
N LEU A 20 -0.82 9.36 1.06
CA LEU A 20 -1.59 8.10 1.13
C LEU A 20 -2.17 7.88 2.52
N ALA A 21 -1.41 8.12 3.59
CA ALA A 21 -1.86 8.00 4.98
C ALA A 21 -3.10 8.87 5.23
N CYS A 22 -3.10 10.13 4.74
CA CYS A 22 -4.25 11.01 4.80
C CYS A 22 -5.47 10.43 4.07
N PHE A 23 -5.28 9.85 2.88
CA PHE A 23 -6.38 9.23 2.14
C PHE A 23 -6.95 8.02 2.89
N LEU A 24 -6.09 7.11 3.33
CA LEU A 24 -6.46 5.89 4.06
C LEU A 24 -7.30 6.22 5.30
N LEU A 25 -6.86 7.21 6.08
CA LEU A 25 -7.62 7.69 7.23
C LEU A 25 -9.01 8.18 6.83
N LYS A 26 -9.13 8.99 5.77
CA LYS A 26 -10.41 9.54 5.30
C LYS A 26 -11.35 8.48 4.68
N VAL A 27 -10.91 7.24 4.46
CA VAL A 27 -11.83 6.12 4.16
C VAL A 27 -12.62 5.71 5.42
N LEU A 28 -12.01 5.83 6.60
CA LEU A 28 -12.64 5.45 7.86
C LEU A 28 -13.77 6.44 8.22
N PRO A 29 -14.95 5.97 8.64
CA PRO A 29 -16.09 6.85 8.98
C PRO A 29 -15.74 7.94 9.99
N ARG A 30 -14.86 7.63 10.96
CA ARG A 30 -14.46 8.55 12.03
C ARG A 30 -13.56 9.71 11.56
N TYR A 31 -12.91 9.59 10.40
CA TYR A 31 -12.04 10.63 9.83
C TYR A 31 -12.50 11.10 8.44
N LYS A 32 -13.64 10.60 7.95
CA LYS A 32 -14.14 10.89 6.59
C LYS A 32 -14.15 12.37 6.27
N ASP A 33 -14.71 13.17 7.17
CA ASP A 33 -14.83 14.62 7.03
C ASP A 33 -13.72 15.39 7.77
N ALA A 34 -12.65 14.70 8.19
CA ALA A 34 -11.54 15.33 8.91
C ALA A 34 -10.82 16.38 8.05
N VAL A 35 -10.43 17.47 8.69
CA VAL A 35 -9.63 18.54 8.09
C VAL A 35 -8.16 18.15 8.15
N ILE A 36 -7.46 18.24 7.01
CA ILE A 36 -6.01 18.05 6.98
C ILE A 36 -5.35 19.36 7.39
N VAL A 37 -4.54 19.31 8.45
CA VAL A 37 -3.75 20.42 8.98
C VAL A 37 -2.29 20.14 8.68
N ARG A 38 -1.66 21.02 7.89
CA ARG A 38 -0.26 20.91 7.50
C ARG A 38 0.58 21.90 8.30
N SER A 39 1.47 21.41 9.15
CA SER A 39 2.32 22.22 10.02
C SER A 39 3.48 21.39 10.59
N ARG A 40 4.56 22.06 11.01
CA ARG A 40 5.60 21.47 11.89
C ARG A 40 5.58 22.03 13.31
N ASP A 41 4.66 22.95 13.59
CA ASP A 41 4.47 23.52 14.93
C ASP A 41 3.78 22.50 15.84
N MET A 42 4.48 22.08 16.90
CA MET A 42 3.97 21.13 17.86
C MET A 42 2.73 21.63 18.61
N ASP A 43 2.57 22.94 18.82
CA ASP A 43 1.38 23.48 19.46
C ASP A 43 0.15 23.26 18.57
N ILE A 44 0.31 23.38 17.25
CA ILE A 44 -0.74 23.07 16.27
C ILE A 44 -0.99 21.55 16.21
N LEU A 45 0.07 20.75 16.07
CA LEU A 45 -0.02 19.29 15.93
C LEU A 45 -0.60 18.62 17.18
N ASN A 46 -0.36 19.17 18.37
CA ASN A 46 -0.96 18.68 19.61
C ASN A 46 -2.48 18.88 19.67
N THR A 47 -3.05 19.78 18.86
CA THR A 47 -4.51 19.93 18.71
C THR A 47 -5.13 18.96 17.71
N CYS A 48 -4.32 18.15 17.00
CA CYS A 48 -4.81 17.20 16.02
C CYS A 48 -5.13 15.84 16.66
N ASP A 49 -6.24 15.24 16.24
CA ASP A 49 -6.72 13.94 16.73
C ASP A 49 -5.80 12.80 16.31
N ILE A 50 -5.21 12.90 15.12
CA ILE A 50 -4.24 11.96 14.57
C ILE A 50 -3.15 12.72 13.83
N VAL A 51 -1.91 12.29 13.95
CA VAL A 51 -0.76 12.93 13.29
C VAL A 51 0.06 11.86 12.55
N VAL A 52 0.42 12.17 11.30
CA VAL A 52 1.19 11.31 10.41
C VAL A 52 2.38 12.09 9.85
N ASP A 53 3.52 11.41 9.69
CA ASP A 53 4.73 11.89 9.04
C ASP A 53 5.36 13.16 9.64
N VAL A 54 5.01 13.46 10.90
CA VAL A 54 5.54 14.60 11.63
C VAL A 54 5.36 14.41 13.13
N GLY A 55 6.19 15.08 13.92
CA GLY A 55 6.11 15.11 15.38
C GLY A 55 7.14 14.22 16.09
N ASN A 56 7.99 13.53 15.33
CA ASN A 56 9.12 12.71 15.77
C ASN A 56 8.69 11.66 16.82
N LYS A 57 7.54 11.02 16.58
CA LYS A 57 6.95 10.06 17.51
C LYS A 57 6.05 9.02 16.83
N TYR A 58 6.26 7.75 17.20
CA TYR A 58 5.34 6.65 16.95
C TYR A 58 4.70 6.19 18.27
N ASP A 59 3.39 6.38 18.38
CA ASP A 59 2.59 6.01 19.55
C ASP A 59 1.14 5.76 19.10
N PRO A 60 0.79 4.51 18.75
CA PRO A 60 -0.56 4.16 18.29
C PRO A 60 -1.65 4.49 19.31
N SER A 61 -1.33 4.47 20.61
CA SER A 61 -2.29 4.78 21.68
C SER A 61 -2.69 6.26 21.70
N LYS A 62 -1.86 7.12 21.12
CA LYS A 62 -2.11 8.57 20.97
C LYS A 62 -2.25 8.99 19.51
N HIS A 63 -2.43 8.03 18.60
CA HIS A 63 -2.52 8.26 17.17
C HIS A 63 -1.39 9.16 16.63
N ARG A 64 -0.15 8.84 16.98
CA ARG A 64 1.06 9.45 16.41
C ARG A 64 1.77 8.42 15.56
N TYR A 65 1.92 8.69 14.26
CA TYR A 65 2.42 7.74 13.27
C TYR A 65 3.54 8.36 12.44
N ASP A 66 4.58 8.86 13.11
CA ASP A 66 5.80 9.32 12.45
C ASP A 66 6.86 8.19 12.43
N HIS A 67 7.76 8.22 11.45
CA HIS A 67 8.84 7.26 11.25
C HIS A 67 10.24 7.90 11.26
N HIS A 68 10.32 9.23 11.39
CA HIS A 68 11.56 10.01 11.28
C HIS A 68 12.53 9.90 12.49
N MET A 69 12.15 9.21 13.57
CA MET A 69 13.04 9.07 14.74
C MET A 69 14.29 8.27 14.36
N SER A 70 15.45 8.68 14.87
CA SER A 70 16.73 8.04 14.56
C SER A 70 16.79 6.56 14.96
N ASP A 71 16.03 6.19 16.00
CA ASP A 71 15.90 4.83 16.52
C ASP A 71 14.67 4.09 15.99
N PHE A 72 13.90 4.70 15.08
CA PHE A 72 12.73 4.05 14.49
C PHE A 72 13.14 2.87 13.61
N ASN A 73 12.65 1.68 13.97
CA ASN A 73 12.95 0.42 13.29
C ASN A 73 11.71 -0.49 13.21
N GLU A 74 10.51 0.09 13.22
CA GLU A 74 9.28 -0.68 13.11
C GLU A 74 9.09 -1.18 11.67
N SER A 75 8.62 -2.42 11.57
CA SER A 75 8.28 -3.11 10.34
C SER A 75 6.89 -3.73 10.48
N MET A 76 6.34 -4.27 9.39
CA MET A 76 5.08 -5.00 9.48
C MET A 76 5.16 -6.15 10.50
N SER A 77 6.31 -6.82 10.63
CA SER A 77 6.50 -7.88 11.61
C SER A 77 6.39 -7.41 13.07
N THR A 78 6.98 -6.25 13.38
CA THR A 78 6.99 -5.71 14.75
C THR A 78 5.67 -5.06 15.14
N VAL A 79 4.92 -4.51 14.18
CA VAL A 79 3.61 -3.90 14.42
C VAL A 79 2.50 -4.95 14.52
N MET A 80 2.46 -5.93 13.59
CA MET A 80 1.36 -6.90 13.53
C MET A 80 1.50 -8.03 14.57
N LYS A 81 2.73 -8.42 14.94
CA LYS A 81 3.05 -9.42 15.97
C LYS A 81 2.24 -10.73 15.86
N LYS A 82 1.94 -11.18 14.64
CA LYS A 82 1.22 -12.43 14.36
C LYS A 82 1.88 -13.21 13.20
N PRO A 83 1.76 -14.55 13.17
CA PRO A 83 2.36 -15.37 12.12
C PRO A 83 1.91 -14.97 10.71
N GLY A 84 2.83 -15.03 9.75
CA GLY A 84 2.56 -14.71 8.35
C GLY A 84 2.66 -13.21 8.03
N TYR A 85 3.36 -12.46 8.89
CA TYR A 85 3.70 -11.04 8.74
C TYR A 85 5.20 -10.86 8.93
N GLU A 86 5.98 -11.38 7.99
CA GLU A 86 7.43 -11.53 8.17
C GLU A 86 8.23 -10.40 7.52
N SER A 87 7.57 -9.41 6.92
CA SER A 87 8.28 -8.28 6.29
C SER A 87 9.02 -7.46 7.34
N THR A 88 10.32 -7.31 7.11
CA THR A 88 11.23 -6.47 7.89
C THR A 88 11.48 -5.11 7.25
N MET A 89 10.77 -4.77 6.16
CA MET A 89 10.85 -3.44 5.56
C MET A 89 10.46 -2.38 6.60
N LYS A 90 11.31 -1.37 6.77
CA LYS A 90 11.04 -0.23 7.65
C LYS A 90 9.80 0.50 7.15
N LEU A 91 8.82 0.74 8.03
CA LEU A 91 7.57 1.39 7.65
C LEU A 91 7.75 2.90 7.47
N SER A 92 7.03 3.49 6.51
CA SER A 92 6.73 4.93 6.43
C SER A 92 5.43 5.22 7.19
N SER A 93 4.95 6.46 7.17
CA SER A 93 3.65 6.77 7.78
C SER A 93 2.47 6.09 7.06
N ALA A 94 2.54 5.89 5.74
CA ALA A 94 1.55 5.07 5.03
C ALA A 94 1.56 3.63 5.53
N GLY A 95 2.74 3.02 5.67
CA GLY A 95 2.91 1.66 6.19
C GLY A 95 2.36 1.51 7.61
N LEU A 96 2.62 2.48 8.49
CA LEU A 96 2.08 2.52 9.83
C LEU A 96 0.54 2.58 9.83
N ILE A 97 -0.05 3.54 9.11
CA ILE A 97 -1.51 3.66 9.01
C ILE A 97 -2.12 2.39 8.42
N TYR A 98 -1.50 1.81 7.40
CA TYR A 98 -1.98 0.58 6.79
C TYR A 98 -1.90 -0.61 7.74
N CYS A 99 -0.84 -0.77 8.53
CA CYS A 99 -0.75 -1.82 9.55
C CYS A 99 -1.85 -1.70 10.61
N HIS A 100 -2.21 -0.49 11.05
CA HIS A 100 -3.21 -0.28 12.10
C HIS A 100 -4.66 -0.31 11.60
N PHE A 101 -4.91 0.13 10.36
CA PHE A 101 -6.26 0.37 9.86
C PHE A 101 -6.60 -0.34 8.55
N GLY A 102 -5.62 -0.95 7.88
CA GLY A 102 -5.78 -1.46 6.52
C GLY A 102 -6.83 -2.57 6.38
N HIS A 103 -6.97 -3.48 7.37
CA HIS A 103 -8.04 -4.48 7.35
C HIS A 103 -9.43 -3.85 7.35
N GLU A 104 -9.64 -2.84 8.20
CA GLU A 104 -10.91 -2.13 8.26
C GLU A 104 -11.18 -1.35 6.96
N ILE A 105 -10.15 -0.67 6.44
CA ILE A 105 -10.23 0.06 5.17
C ILE A 105 -10.62 -0.87 4.03
N ILE A 106 -9.96 -2.02 3.90
CA ILE A 106 -10.29 -3.01 2.86
C ILE A 106 -11.72 -3.51 3.04
N LYS A 107 -12.14 -3.83 4.27
CA LYS A 107 -13.51 -4.28 4.56
C LYS A 107 -14.56 -3.21 4.25
N LEU A 108 -14.25 -1.93 4.41
CA LEU A 108 -15.13 -0.83 4.01
C LEU A 108 -15.24 -0.66 2.49
N LEU A 109 -14.14 -0.91 1.75
CA LEU A 109 -14.13 -0.86 0.29
C LEU A 109 -14.79 -2.10 -0.35
N HIS A 110 -14.69 -3.26 0.31
CA HIS A 110 -15.28 -4.54 -0.09
C HIS A 110 -16.07 -5.18 1.05
N PRO A 111 -17.28 -4.69 1.38
CA PRO A 111 -18.10 -5.21 2.47
C PRO A 111 -18.45 -6.70 2.34
N GLU A 112 -18.53 -7.20 1.11
CA GLU A 112 -18.81 -8.59 0.76
C GLU A 112 -17.65 -9.55 1.02
N ALA A 113 -16.40 -9.06 1.10
CA ALA A 113 -15.22 -9.91 1.28
C ALA A 113 -15.25 -10.58 2.67
N SER A 114 -14.97 -11.88 2.76
CA SER A 114 -14.85 -12.56 4.05
C SER A 114 -13.62 -12.06 4.83
N ASP A 115 -13.55 -12.27 6.15
CA ASP A 115 -12.37 -11.87 6.94
C ASP A 115 -11.08 -12.56 6.44
N SER A 116 -11.20 -13.79 5.93
CA SER A 116 -10.09 -14.51 5.29
C SER A 116 -9.65 -13.83 3.99
N ASP A 117 -10.59 -13.38 3.16
CA ASP A 117 -10.29 -12.68 1.91
C ASP A 117 -9.65 -11.32 2.20
N VAL A 118 -10.17 -10.58 3.18
CA VAL A 118 -9.59 -9.32 3.66
C VAL A 118 -8.13 -9.54 4.11
N GLU A 119 -7.84 -10.59 4.88
CA GLU A 119 -6.48 -10.93 5.30
C GLU A 119 -5.55 -11.21 4.09
N ILE A 120 -6.04 -11.92 3.07
CA ILE A 120 -5.26 -12.25 1.88
C ILE A 120 -5.02 -10.99 1.03
N ILE A 121 -6.05 -10.17 0.80
CA ILE A 121 -5.97 -8.89 0.10
C ILE A 121 -5.02 -7.95 0.86
N PHE A 122 -5.11 -7.90 2.18
CA PHE A 122 -4.28 -7.05 3.02
C PHE A 122 -2.79 -7.32 2.77
N LYS A 123 -2.39 -8.60 2.78
CA LYS A 123 -1.01 -9.02 2.53
C LYS A 123 -0.58 -8.73 1.10
N TYR A 124 -1.47 -8.99 0.14
CA TYR A 124 -1.19 -8.71 -1.27
C TYR A 124 -0.90 -7.22 -1.49
N ILE A 125 -1.77 -6.34 -1.00
CA ILE A 125 -1.63 -4.88 -1.15
C ILE A 125 -0.41 -4.36 -0.41
N TYR A 126 -0.09 -4.90 0.77
CA TYR A 126 1.16 -4.54 1.44
C TYR A 126 2.38 -4.87 0.56
N ASN A 127 2.47 -6.13 0.11
CA ASN A 127 3.63 -6.62 -0.64
C ASN A 127 3.77 -6.01 -2.05
N THR A 128 2.72 -5.41 -2.61
CA THR A 128 2.71 -4.91 -4.01
C THR A 128 2.61 -3.41 -4.14
N LEU A 129 2.17 -2.70 -3.10
CA LEU A 129 2.00 -1.24 -3.14
C LEU A 129 2.63 -0.56 -1.91
N ILE A 130 2.21 -0.95 -0.70
CA ILE A 130 2.63 -0.24 0.52
C ILE A 130 4.14 -0.41 0.77
N GLN A 131 4.68 -1.61 0.56
CA GLN A 131 6.11 -1.88 0.72
C GLN A 131 6.98 -1.09 -0.27
N GLU A 132 6.48 -0.80 -1.48
CA GLU A 132 7.17 0.08 -2.44
C GLU A 132 7.25 1.51 -1.86
N ILE A 133 6.13 2.03 -1.35
CA ILE A 133 6.06 3.37 -0.76
C ILE A 133 6.96 3.45 0.46
N ASP A 134 6.88 2.48 1.37
CA ASP A 134 7.73 2.37 2.57
C ASP A 134 9.23 2.37 2.21
N GLY A 135 9.61 1.57 1.21
CA GLY A 135 11.00 1.46 0.78
C GLY A 135 11.52 2.76 0.17
N ILE A 136 10.77 3.38 -0.74
CA ILE A 136 11.15 4.63 -1.39
C ILE A 136 11.31 5.75 -0.38
N ASP A 137 10.34 5.88 0.52
CA ASP A 137 10.29 6.98 1.48
C ASP A 137 11.40 6.88 2.55
N ASN A 138 11.70 5.67 3.02
CA ASN A 138 12.84 5.42 3.91
C ASN A 138 14.20 5.42 3.18
N GLY A 139 14.25 5.71 1.88
CA GLY A 139 15.49 5.74 1.09
C GLY A 139 16.16 4.37 0.94
N ILE A 140 15.39 3.28 1.04
CA ILE A 140 15.89 1.92 0.91
C ILE A 140 16.05 1.59 -0.58
N PRO A 141 17.26 1.22 -1.03
CA PRO A 141 17.47 0.87 -2.43
C PRO A 141 16.73 -0.44 -2.77
N MET A 142 16.12 -0.49 -3.95
CA MET A 142 15.38 -1.66 -4.43
C MET A 142 16.25 -2.92 -4.60
N PHE A 143 17.54 -2.74 -4.88
CA PHE A 143 18.55 -3.78 -5.04
C PHE A 143 19.91 -3.23 -4.61
N SER A 144 20.87 -4.11 -4.29
CA SER A 144 22.19 -3.73 -3.78
C SER A 144 23.17 -3.19 -4.83
N GLU A 145 22.87 -3.37 -6.11
CA GLU A 145 23.72 -2.97 -7.24
C GLU A 145 23.20 -1.67 -7.89
N GLU A 146 23.89 -1.12 -8.90
CA GLU A 146 23.36 0.00 -9.69
C GLU A 146 22.46 -0.52 -10.82
N PRO A 147 21.28 0.09 -11.08
CA PRO A 147 20.42 -0.38 -12.14
C PRO A 147 20.95 0.04 -13.52
N LEU A 148 20.66 -0.79 -14.53
CA LEU A 148 20.88 -0.40 -15.93
C LEU A 148 19.96 0.73 -16.41
N TYR A 149 18.79 0.92 -15.78
CA TYR A 149 17.86 2.02 -16.08
C TYR A 149 17.04 2.39 -14.83
N ARG A 150 16.56 3.64 -14.77
CA ARG A 150 15.76 4.13 -13.64
C ARG A 150 14.27 4.19 -14.01
N ILE A 151 13.41 3.73 -13.10
CA ILE A 151 11.96 3.93 -13.20
C ILE A 151 11.64 5.29 -12.59
N VAL A 152 11.04 6.17 -13.38
CA VAL A 152 10.72 7.57 -12.97
C VAL A 152 9.22 7.86 -13.01
N THR A 153 8.40 6.83 -13.10
CA THR A 153 6.93 6.95 -13.26
C THR A 153 6.14 6.32 -12.11
N HIS A 154 6.82 5.89 -11.04
CA HIS A 154 6.19 5.32 -9.85
C HIS A 154 5.34 6.36 -9.11
N LEU A 155 4.48 5.91 -8.19
CA LEU A 155 3.50 6.76 -7.52
C LEU A 155 4.16 7.94 -6.79
N SER A 156 5.26 7.71 -6.06
CA SER A 156 5.97 8.79 -5.37
C SER A 156 6.55 9.84 -6.32
N SER A 157 6.97 9.46 -7.54
CA SER A 157 7.39 10.43 -8.54
C SER A 157 6.21 11.28 -9.05
N ARG A 158 5.04 10.65 -9.26
CA ARG A 158 3.81 11.36 -9.65
C ARG A 158 3.34 12.33 -8.57
N VAL A 159 3.46 11.97 -7.29
CA VAL A 159 3.20 12.87 -6.17
C VAL A 159 4.22 14.01 -6.14
N SER A 160 5.50 13.71 -6.37
CA SER A 160 6.55 14.73 -6.44
C SER A 160 6.24 15.82 -7.46
N PHE A 161 5.70 15.46 -8.64
CA PHE A 161 5.27 16.42 -9.67
C PHE A 161 4.11 17.34 -9.27
N LEU A 162 3.41 17.06 -8.16
CA LEU A 162 2.37 17.93 -7.63
C LEU A 162 2.92 19.00 -6.68
N ASN A 163 4.18 18.88 -6.24
CA ASN A 163 4.83 19.93 -5.47
C ASN A 163 4.85 21.25 -6.25
N PRO A 164 4.61 22.39 -5.58
CA PRO A 164 4.85 23.70 -6.18
C PRO A 164 6.29 23.77 -6.70
N ALA A 165 6.47 24.11 -7.99
CA ALA A 165 7.83 24.30 -8.50
C ALA A 165 8.46 25.52 -7.84
N TRP A 166 9.78 25.48 -7.61
CA TRP A 166 10.54 26.53 -6.92
C TRP A 166 10.40 27.92 -7.57
N ASN A 167 10.06 27.97 -8.87
CA ASN A 167 9.85 29.17 -9.67
C ASN A 167 8.37 29.51 -9.92
N SER A 168 7.43 28.80 -9.29
CA SER A 168 6.00 29.09 -9.40
C SER A 168 5.63 30.30 -8.56
N LYS A 169 4.76 31.16 -9.10
CA LYS A 169 4.11 32.23 -8.34
C LYS A 169 2.67 31.82 -8.05
N ASP A 170 2.15 32.18 -6.88
CA ASP A 170 0.72 32.07 -6.54
C ASP A 170 0.12 30.64 -6.51
N VAL A 171 0.94 29.61 -6.29
CA VAL A 171 0.45 28.23 -6.10
C VAL A 171 0.18 27.99 -4.62
N ASP A 172 -1.05 27.62 -4.28
CA ASP A 172 -1.45 27.19 -2.94
C ASP A 172 -0.99 25.72 -2.69
N PRO A 173 0.00 25.49 -1.81
CA PRO A 173 0.51 24.15 -1.54
C PRO A 173 -0.54 23.23 -0.92
N ASN A 174 -1.50 23.76 -0.15
CA ASN A 174 -2.52 22.95 0.49
C ASN A 174 -3.52 22.41 -0.53
N LYS A 175 -3.92 23.22 -1.50
CA LYS A 175 -4.73 22.74 -2.63
C LYS A 175 -4.00 21.70 -3.48
N GLN A 176 -2.69 21.88 -3.69
CA GLN A 176 -1.88 20.90 -4.41
C GLN A 176 -1.73 19.59 -3.64
N PHE A 177 -1.54 19.66 -2.31
CA PHE A 177 -1.46 18.48 -1.46
C PHE A 177 -2.75 17.65 -1.52
N LEU A 178 -3.93 18.30 -1.54
CA LEU A 178 -5.19 17.57 -1.71
C LEU A 178 -5.26 16.78 -3.04
N LYS A 179 -4.61 17.26 -4.10
CA LYS A 179 -4.47 16.49 -5.36
C LYS A 179 -3.55 15.28 -5.18
N ALA A 180 -2.51 15.40 -4.35
CA ALA A 180 -1.64 14.27 -4.02
C ALA A 180 -2.40 13.21 -3.22
N VAL A 181 -3.20 13.61 -2.22
CA VAL A 181 -4.09 12.71 -1.47
C VAL A 181 -5.09 12.01 -2.39
N GLU A 182 -5.69 12.73 -3.34
CA GLU A 182 -6.61 12.14 -4.32
C GLU A 182 -5.89 11.16 -5.25
N LEU A 183 -4.69 11.52 -5.72
CA LEU A 183 -3.87 10.69 -6.61
C LEU A 183 -3.49 9.36 -5.97
N THR A 184 -2.92 9.40 -4.76
CA THR A 184 -2.52 8.18 -4.02
C THR A 184 -3.73 7.33 -3.65
N GLY A 185 -4.84 7.97 -3.32
CA GLY A 185 -6.10 7.28 -3.02
C GLY A 185 -6.70 6.53 -4.20
N LYS A 186 -6.71 7.16 -5.39
CA LYS A 186 -7.18 6.48 -6.62
C LYS A 186 -6.32 5.26 -6.93
N GLU A 187 -5.00 5.39 -6.80
CA GLU A 187 -4.07 4.27 -6.99
C GLU A 187 -4.38 3.15 -5.99
N PHE A 188 -4.47 3.46 -4.69
CA PHE A 188 -4.77 2.47 -3.65
C PHE A 188 -6.09 1.72 -3.91
N VAL A 189 -7.18 2.45 -4.18
CA VAL A 189 -8.49 1.85 -4.47
C VAL A 189 -8.44 0.98 -5.72
N GLN A 190 -7.69 1.38 -6.76
CA GLN A 190 -7.50 0.56 -7.96
C GLN A 190 -6.79 -0.75 -7.64
N HIS A 191 -5.72 -0.72 -6.85
CA HIS A 191 -4.99 -1.93 -6.44
C HIS A 191 -5.87 -2.86 -5.59
N VAL A 192 -6.61 -2.31 -4.62
CA VAL A 192 -7.55 -3.09 -3.79
C VAL A 192 -8.66 -3.73 -4.64
N ASN A 193 -9.27 -2.97 -5.56
CA ASN A 193 -10.29 -3.50 -6.47
C ASN A 193 -9.74 -4.61 -7.37
N TYR A 194 -8.52 -4.45 -7.89
CA TYR A 194 -7.86 -5.49 -8.67
C TYR A 194 -7.60 -6.74 -7.82
N ALA A 195 -7.09 -6.56 -6.60
CA ALA A 195 -6.83 -7.65 -5.68
C ALA A 195 -8.11 -8.45 -5.36
N ALA A 196 -9.19 -7.76 -5.02
CA ALA A 196 -10.46 -8.36 -4.62
C ALA A 196 -11.22 -9.02 -5.79
N ASN A 197 -11.31 -8.33 -6.94
CA ASN A 197 -12.20 -8.74 -8.02
C ASN A 197 -11.53 -9.56 -9.12
N ILE A 198 -10.20 -9.48 -9.26
CA ILE A 198 -9.48 -10.08 -10.39
C ILE A 198 -8.44 -11.07 -9.91
N TRP A 199 -7.52 -10.64 -9.04
CA TRP A 199 -6.43 -11.48 -8.57
C TRP A 199 -7.00 -12.61 -7.70
N LEU A 200 -7.61 -12.30 -6.55
CA LEU A 200 -8.04 -13.31 -5.58
C LEU A 200 -8.97 -14.39 -6.18
N PRO A 201 -9.99 -14.07 -6.99
CA PRO A 201 -10.84 -15.08 -7.62
C PRO A 201 -10.09 -15.99 -8.61
N ALA A 202 -9.02 -15.50 -9.26
CA ALA A 202 -8.21 -16.33 -10.16
C ALA A 202 -7.46 -17.45 -9.42
N ARG A 203 -7.22 -17.29 -8.11
CA ARG A 203 -6.51 -18.28 -7.29
C ARG A 203 -7.16 -19.66 -7.33
N SER A 204 -8.49 -19.74 -7.23
CA SER A 204 -9.21 -21.02 -7.22
C SER A 204 -9.11 -21.71 -8.58
N ILE A 205 -9.24 -20.95 -9.67
CA ILE A 205 -9.12 -21.47 -11.04
C ILE A 205 -7.70 -22.01 -11.30
N VAL A 206 -6.68 -21.28 -10.85
CA VAL A 206 -5.28 -21.74 -10.99
C VAL A 206 -5.02 -22.98 -10.14
N GLN A 207 -5.53 -23.02 -8.90
CA GLN A 207 -5.40 -24.18 -8.04
C GLN A 207 -6.05 -25.43 -8.66
N GLU A 208 -7.28 -25.32 -9.15
CA GLU A 208 -7.98 -26.40 -9.84
C GLU A 208 -7.21 -26.87 -11.08
N ALA A 209 -6.70 -25.94 -11.88
CA ALA A 209 -5.88 -26.27 -13.05
C ALA A 209 -4.58 -27.00 -12.66
N ILE A 210 -3.95 -26.63 -11.54
CA ILE A 210 -2.78 -27.34 -11.00
C ILE A 210 -3.17 -28.75 -10.57
N GLU A 211 -4.27 -28.94 -9.85
CA GLU A 211 -4.72 -30.26 -9.40
C GLU A 211 -5.01 -31.19 -10.58
N LYS A 212 -5.68 -30.68 -11.63
CA LYS A 212 -6.04 -31.43 -12.84
C LYS A 212 -4.91 -31.58 -13.87
N ARG A 213 -3.71 -31.04 -13.60
CA ARG A 213 -2.60 -30.98 -14.58
C ARG A 213 -2.14 -32.33 -15.14
N PHE A 214 -2.45 -33.44 -14.46
CA PHE A 214 -2.12 -34.80 -14.89
C PHE A 214 -3.25 -35.50 -15.67
N GLU A 215 -4.44 -34.91 -15.72
CA GLU A 215 -5.62 -35.49 -16.36
C GLU A 215 -5.69 -35.16 -17.86
N VAL A 216 -5.04 -34.07 -18.27
CA VAL A 216 -5.16 -33.48 -19.61
C VAL A 216 -4.46 -34.29 -20.71
N ASN A 217 -3.49 -35.16 -20.39
CA ASN A 217 -2.82 -35.97 -21.41
C ASN A 217 -2.19 -37.27 -20.86
N ARG A 218 -2.95 -38.37 -20.84
CA ARG A 218 -2.45 -39.70 -20.41
C ARG A 218 -1.33 -40.27 -21.30
N THR A 219 -1.11 -39.70 -22.49
CA THR A 219 -0.14 -40.15 -23.50
C THR A 219 1.21 -39.41 -23.47
N ARG A 220 1.33 -38.31 -22.75
CA ARG A 220 2.61 -37.60 -22.57
C ARG A 220 2.97 -37.61 -21.08
N CYS A 221 4.15 -38.10 -20.71
CA CYS A 221 4.66 -38.09 -19.34
C CYS A 221 5.00 -36.67 -18.80
N GLN A 222 4.35 -35.61 -19.31
CA GLN A 222 4.56 -34.24 -18.87
C GLN A 222 3.24 -33.60 -18.45
N PRO A 223 3.16 -33.05 -17.22
CA PRO A 223 1.98 -32.30 -16.78
C PRO A 223 1.79 -31.06 -17.65
N SER A 224 0.55 -30.82 -18.09
CA SER A 224 0.18 -29.64 -18.89
C SER A 224 -0.86 -28.82 -18.15
N LEU A 225 -0.60 -27.54 -17.95
CA LEU A 225 -1.57 -26.60 -17.38
C LEU A 225 -2.41 -26.02 -18.53
N GLN A 226 -3.70 -26.34 -18.57
CA GLN A 226 -4.63 -25.76 -19.54
C GLN A 226 -5.58 -24.82 -18.82
N LEU A 227 -5.48 -23.52 -19.12
CA LEU A 227 -6.41 -22.50 -18.62
C LEU A 227 -7.39 -22.17 -19.75
N MET A 228 -8.69 -22.21 -19.45
CA MET A 228 -9.75 -21.94 -20.45
C MET A 228 -9.97 -20.44 -20.72
N MET A 229 -9.30 -19.55 -19.97
CA MET A 229 -9.43 -18.10 -20.11
C MET A 229 -8.15 -17.39 -19.62
N ALA A 230 -7.95 -16.14 -20.07
CA ALA A 230 -6.82 -15.30 -19.64
C ALA A 230 -7.01 -14.86 -18.18
N LEU A 231 -6.07 -15.25 -17.31
CA LEU A 231 -6.07 -14.96 -15.87
C LEU A 231 -4.65 -14.57 -15.42
N PRO A 232 -4.47 -13.88 -14.28
CA PRO A 232 -3.15 -13.53 -13.73
C PRO A 232 -2.43 -14.75 -13.11
N TRP A 233 -2.29 -15.83 -13.87
CA TRP A 233 -1.81 -17.13 -13.41
C TRP A 233 -0.34 -17.14 -12.98
N THR A 234 0.50 -16.28 -13.59
CA THR A 234 1.95 -16.21 -13.32
C THR A 234 2.25 -15.85 -11.87
N LEU A 235 1.40 -15.03 -11.24
CA LEU A 235 1.56 -14.59 -9.85
C LEU A 235 1.37 -15.74 -8.85
N TYR A 236 0.66 -16.80 -9.23
CA TYR A 236 0.38 -17.95 -8.35
C TYR A 236 1.40 -19.07 -8.48
N LEU A 237 2.20 -19.08 -9.55
CA LEU A 237 3.18 -20.15 -9.81
C LEU A 237 4.57 -19.87 -9.23
N CYS A 238 4.86 -18.66 -8.77
CA CYS A 238 6.11 -18.40 -8.05
C CYS A 238 6.14 -19.04 -6.66
N CYS A 239 4.98 -19.38 -6.07
CA CYS A 239 4.89 -20.01 -4.74
C CYS A 239 5.01 -21.54 -4.76
N GLN A 240 4.90 -22.19 -5.91
CA GLN A 240 5.04 -23.65 -6.02
C GLN A 240 6.13 -23.95 -7.04
N SER A 241 7.02 -24.90 -6.74
CA SER A 241 8.12 -25.37 -7.57
C SER A 241 7.66 -25.91 -8.96
N LEU A 242 7.18 -25.04 -9.84
CA LEU A 242 6.53 -25.38 -11.11
C LEU A 242 7.11 -24.65 -12.32
N LYS A 243 8.21 -23.89 -12.15
CA LYS A 243 8.87 -23.16 -13.26
C LYS A 243 9.44 -24.03 -14.38
N ARG A 244 9.53 -25.37 -14.23
CA ARG A 244 10.22 -26.24 -15.20
C ARG A 244 9.39 -26.73 -16.40
N HIS A 245 8.07 -26.53 -16.46
CA HIS A 245 7.23 -27.22 -17.46
C HIS A 245 6.12 -26.39 -18.13
N LEU A 246 6.27 -25.07 -18.25
CA LEU A 246 5.25 -24.22 -18.87
C LEU A 246 5.72 -23.74 -20.25
N HIS A 247 5.14 -24.30 -21.30
CA HIS A 247 5.20 -23.74 -22.64
C HIS A 247 4.03 -22.77 -22.84
N ARG A 248 4.33 -21.51 -23.20
CA ARG A 248 3.34 -20.58 -23.74
C ARG A 248 2.80 -21.16 -25.05
N PHE A 249 1.49 -21.27 -25.18
CA PHE A 249 0.84 -21.17 -26.47
C PHE A 249 0.26 -19.75 -26.53
N GLU A 250 0.86 -18.92 -27.38
CA GLU A 250 0.26 -17.66 -27.85
C GLU A 250 -0.75 -17.96 -28.96
#